data_AF-A0A529M9S3-F1
#
_entry.id   AF-A0A529M9S3-F1
#
_cell.length_a   1.000
_cell.length_b   1.000
_cell.length_c   1.000
_cell.angle_alpha   90.00
_cell.angle_beta   90.00
_cell.angle_gamma   90.00
#
_symmetry.space_group_name_H-M   'P 1'
#
loop_
_entity.id
_entity.type
_entity.pdbx_description
1 polymer ?
#
loop_
_entity_poly.entity_id
_entity_poly.type
_entity_poly.pdbx_seq_one_letter_code
_entity_poly.pdbx_strand_id
1 'polypeptide(L)'
;MNNDDFRQWSRRAADWGADYRNTLRERPVRPLVEPGDIFRSIEASPPEDAEPMDRIFADFEEKILPGMTHWQHPRFFAYFPANAAPVSVVAEYLVSAMAAQCMLWQTSP
;
A
#
# COMPACT_ATOMS: atom_id res chain seq x y z
N MET A 1 3.46 16.71 -7.76
CA MET A 1 2.09 16.46 -7.26
C MET A 1 1.58 17.73 -6.60
N ASN A 2 0.49 18.30 -7.10
CA ASN A 2 -0.20 19.43 -6.48
C ASN A 2 -1.35 18.95 -5.54
N ASN A 3 -2.13 19.86 -4.97
CA ASN A 3 -3.23 19.51 -4.06
C ASN A 3 -4.38 18.76 -4.74
N ASP A 4 -4.67 19.07 -6.00
CA ASP A 4 -5.74 18.41 -6.76
C ASP A 4 -5.32 16.98 -7.14
N ASP A 5 -4.08 16.81 -7.60
CA ASP A 5 -3.45 15.52 -7.82
C ASP A 5 -3.47 14.68 -6.53
N PHE A 6 -3.09 15.27 -5.39
CA PHE A 6 -3.10 14.57 -4.09
C PHE A 6 -4.52 14.09 -3.75
N ARG A 7 -5.54 14.94 -3.89
CA ARG A 7 -6.94 14.55 -3.65
C ARG A 7 -7.35 13.40 -4.56
N GLN A 8 -7.00 13.45 -5.83
CA GLN A 8 -7.31 12.40 -6.80
C GLN A 8 -6.65 11.07 -6.41
N TRP A 9 -5.35 11.08 -6.14
CA TRP A 9 -4.59 9.87 -5.80
C TRP A 9 -4.98 9.28 -4.46
N SER A 10 -5.29 10.11 -3.47
CA SER A 10 -5.83 9.62 -2.20
C SER A 10 -7.17 8.90 -2.37
N ARG A 11 -8.05 9.38 -3.25
CA ARG A 11 -9.31 8.67 -3.58
C ARG A 11 -9.02 7.37 -4.31
N ARG A 12 -8.16 7.40 -5.33
CA ARG A 12 -7.77 6.20 -6.09
C ARG A 12 -7.19 5.11 -5.18
N ALA A 13 -6.33 5.48 -4.24
CA ALA A 13 -5.74 4.54 -3.27
C ALA A 13 -6.80 3.97 -2.29
N ALA A 14 -7.73 4.81 -1.83
CA ALA A 14 -8.83 4.37 -0.97
C ALA A 14 -9.76 3.38 -1.69
N ASP A 15 -10.16 3.70 -2.92
CA ASP A 15 -11.02 2.85 -3.75
C ASP A 15 -10.31 1.52 -4.05
N TRP A 16 -9.03 1.57 -4.46
CA TRP A 16 -8.21 0.38 -4.67
C TRP A 16 -8.13 -0.50 -3.42
N GLY A 17 -7.91 0.11 -2.24
CA GLY A 17 -7.82 -0.62 -0.97
C GLY A 17 -9.12 -1.32 -0.59
N ALA A 18 -10.27 -0.71 -0.89
CA ALA A 18 -11.59 -1.32 -0.70
C ALA A 18 -11.79 -2.51 -1.65
N ASP A 19 -11.48 -2.33 -2.94
CA ASP A 19 -11.60 -3.38 -3.96
C ASP A 19 -10.65 -4.56 -3.69
N TYR A 20 -9.42 -4.28 -3.28
CA TYR A 20 -8.45 -5.30 -2.87
C TYR A 20 -8.97 -6.17 -1.72
N ARG A 21 -9.61 -5.57 -0.71
CA ARG A 21 -10.22 -6.31 0.41
C ARG A 21 -11.41 -7.16 -0.04
N ASN A 22 -12.24 -6.63 -0.93
CA ASN A 22 -13.43 -7.34 -1.45
C ASN A 22 -13.04 -8.55 -2.31
N THR A 23 -12.00 -8.39 -3.14
CA THR A 23 -11.51 -9.41 -4.08
C THR A 23 -10.45 -10.33 -3.47
N LEU A 24 -10.07 -10.15 -2.20
CA LEU A 24 -8.91 -10.83 -1.61
C LEU A 24 -9.00 -12.37 -1.67
N ARG A 25 -10.21 -12.92 -1.62
CA ARG A 25 -10.50 -14.37 -1.68
C ARG A 25 -10.11 -15.02 -3.02
N GLU A 26 -10.01 -14.22 -4.06
CA GLU A 26 -9.71 -14.62 -5.45
C GLU A 26 -8.20 -14.71 -5.68
N ARG A 27 -7.38 -14.18 -4.76
CA ARG A 27 -5.93 -14.16 -4.85
C ARG A 27 -5.31 -15.39 -4.18
N PRO A 28 -4.14 -15.87 -4.64
CA PRO A 28 -3.44 -16.92 -3.93
C PRO A 28 -3.00 -16.40 -2.55
N VAL A 29 -2.95 -17.24 -1.52
CA VAL A 29 -2.51 -16.79 -0.17
C VAL A 29 -1.02 -16.41 -0.17
N ARG A 30 -0.21 -17.22 -0.85
CA ARG A 30 1.23 -17.02 -1.06
C ARG A 30 1.52 -16.83 -2.54
N PRO A 31 2.48 -15.97 -2.91
CA PRO A 31 2.85 -15.77 -4.30
C PRO A 31 3.62 -16.99 -4.84
N LEU A 32 3.55 -17.20 -6.16
CA LEU A 32 4.30 -18.23 -6.89
C LEU A 32 5.53 -17.59 -7.56
N VAL A 33 6.42 -17.01 -6.75
CA VAL A 33 7.64 -16.33 -7.20
C VAL A 33 8.86 -16.89 -6.49
N GLU A 34 10.02 -16.79 -7.13
CA GLU A 34 11.32 -17.17 -6.56
C GLU A 34 12.02 -15.98 -5.89
N PRO A 35 12.92 -16.25 -4.92
CA PRO A 35 13.75 -15.21 -4.34
C PRO A 35 14.49 -14.39 -5.41
N GLY A 36 14.31 -13.07 -5.36
CA GLY A 36 14.93 -12.12 -6.27
C GLY A 36 14.13 -11.77 -7.52
N ASP A 37 12.99 -12.42 -7.80
CA ASP A 37 12.16 -12.08 -8.97
C ASP A 37 11.72 -10.62 -8.96
N ILE A 38 11.16 -10.15 -7.85
CA ILE A 38 10.72 -8.75 -7.71
C ILE A 38 11.92 -7.81 -7.83
N PHE A 39 13.05 -8.13 -7.19
CA PHE A 39 14.26 -7.30 -7.27
C PHE A 39 14.75 -7.13 -8.71
N ARG A 40 14.75 -8.22 -9.50
CA ARG A 40 15.15 -8.18 -10.92
C ARG A 40 14.16 -7.44 -11.81
N SER A 41 12.92 -7.24 -11.37
CA SER A 41 11.90 -6.47 -12.11
C SER A 41 12.00 -4.96 -11.89
N ILE A 42 12.79 -4.51 -10.91
CA ILE A 42 13.00 -3.10 -10.59
C ILE A 42 14.28 -2.61 -11.27
N GLU A 43 14.26 -1.36 -11.71
CA GLU A 43 15.37 -0.67 -12.34
C GLU A 43 16.59 -0.58 -11.41
N ALA A 44 17.79 -0.75 -11.98
CA ALA A 44 19.04 -0.87 -11.21
C ALA A 44 19.46 0.43 -10.50
N SER A 45 18.93 1.58 -10.92
CA SER A 45 19.17 2.89 -10.33
C SER A 45 17.87 3.69 -10.26
N PRO A 46 17.70 4.57 -9.25
CA PRO A 46 16.56 5.48 -9.20
C PRO A 46 16.48 6.37 -10.44
N PRO A 47 15.29 6.81 -10.84
CA PRO A 47 15.14 7.74 -11.96
C PRO A 47 15.78 9.10 -11.61
N GLU A 48 16.43 9.73 -12.59
CA GLU A 48 17.01 11.06 -12.42
C GLU A 48 15.94 12.16 -12.41
N ASP A 49 14.83 11.91 -13.11
CA ASP A 49 13.68 12.80 -13.21
C ASP A 49 12.45 12.23 -12.51
N ALA A 50 11.50 13.10 -12.16
CA ALA A 50 10.25 12.68 -11.56
C ALA A 50 9.39 11.86 -12.54
N GLU A 51 8.80 10.79 -12.04
CA GLU A 51 7.84 9.97 -12.79
C GLU A 51 6.39 10.35 -12.49
N PRO A 52 5.47 10.20 -13.46
CA PRO A 52 4.06 10.40 -13.21
C PRO A 52 3.52 9.32 -12.25
N MET A 53 2.62 9.73 -11.37
CA MET A 53 2.05 8.85 -10.35
C MET A 53 1.32 7.63 -10.93
N ASP A 54 0.77 7.73 -12.14
CA ASP A 54 0.19 6.58 -12.86
C ASP A 54 1.21 5.45 -13.08
N ARG A 55 2.46 5.79 -13.38
CA ARG A 55 3.53 4.80 -13.60
C ARG A 55 3.93 4.13 -12.28
N ILE A 56 4.03 4.93 -11.22
CA ILE A 56 4.31 4.42 -9.87
C ILE A 56 3.19 3.47 -9.39
N PHE A 57 1.93 3.85 -9.61
CA PHE A 57 0.79 3.01 -9.21
C PHE A 57 0.68 1.73 -10.05
N ALA A 58 0.98 1.80 -11.36
CA ALA A 58 1.06 0.63 -12.22
C ALA A 58 2.17 -0.33 -11.77
N ASP A 59 3.36 0.18 -11.47
CA ASP A 59 4.47 -0.63 -10.94
C ASP A 59 4.10 -1.32 -9.62
N PHE A 60 3.34 -0.65 -8.75
CA PHE A 60 2.80 -1.28 -7.55
C PHE A 60 1.87 -2.46 -7.88
N GLU A 61 0.94 -2.29 -8.82
CA GLU A 61 0.00 -3.34 -9.21
C GLU A 61 0.66 -4.50 -9.98
N GLU A 62 1.66 -4.20 -10.81
CA GLU A 62 2.31 -5.16 -11.73
C GLU A 62 3.53 -5.85 -11.12
N LYS A 63 4.39 -5.10 -10.42
CA LYS A 63 5.66 -5.63 -9.88
C LYS A 63 5.50 -6.07 -8.43
N ILE A 64 4.81 -5.30 -7.59
CA ILE A 64 4.80 -5.54 -6.12
C ILE A 64 3.67 -6.48 -5.71
N LEU A 65 2.43 -6.17 -6.08
CA LEU A 65 1.24 -6.89 -5.62
C LEU A 65 1.27 -8.41 -5.92
N PRO A 66 1.75 -8.89 -7.09
CA PRO A 66 1.80 -10.33 -7.37
C PRO A 66 2.82 -11.09 -6.51
N GLY A 67 3.81 -10.38 -5.94
CA GLY A 67 4.81 -10.92 -5.04
C GLY A 67 4.41 -10.89 -3.56
N MET A 68 3.22 -10.42 -3.21
CA MET A 68 2.78 -10.31 -1.82
C MET A 68 2.22 -11.62 -1.28
N THR A 69 2.57 -11.93 -0.02
CA THR A 69 1.77 -12.87 0.78
C THR A 69 0.60 -12.12 1.38
N HIS A 70 -0.63 -12.59 1.15
CA HIS A 70 -1.85 -11.87 1.52
C HIS A 70 -2.30 -12.23 2.95
N TRP A 71 -1.73 -11.55 3.95
CA TRP A 71 -2.00 -11.81 5.37
C TRP A 71 -3.47 -11.65 5.78
N GLN A 72 -4.22 -10.76 5.12
CA GLN A 72 -5.65 -10.54 5.39
C GLN A 72 -6.54 -11.59 4.70
N HIS A 73 -5.98 -12.52 3.92
CA HIS A 73 -6.75 -13.52 3.20
C HIS A 73 -7.42 -14.46 4.22
N PRO A 74 -8.73 -14.79 4.11
CA PRO A 74 -9.45 -15.65 5.06
C PRO A 74 -9.01 -17.13 5.11
N ARG A 75 -7.92 -17.46 4.39
CA ARG A 75 -7.29 -18.79 4.34
C ARG A 75 -5.80 -18.71 4.72
N PHE A 76 -5.35 -17.56 5.24
CA PHE A 76 -4.04 -17.43 5.83
C PHE A 76 -4.09 -17.95 7.26
N PHE A 77 -3.52 -19.14 7.49
CA PHE A 77 -3.50 -19.81 8.80
C PHE A 77 -2.09 -20.01 9.35
N ALA A 78 -1.10 -19.34 8.77
CA ALA A 78 0.28 -19.38 9.23
C ALA A 78 0.52 -18.35 10.34
N TYR A 79 1.51 -18.61 11.20
CA TYR A 79 2.02 -17.66 12.21
C TYR A 79 0.92 -17.09 13.13
N PHE A 80 0.95 -15.78 13.36
CA PHE A 80 -0.04 -15.01 14.11
C PHE A 80 -0.71 -13.98 13.18
N PRO A 81 -1.99 -13.64 13.41
CA PRO A 81 -2.70 -12.69 12.55
C PRO A 81 -2.06 -11.29 12.62
N ALA A 82 -1.87 -10.68 11.46
CA ALA A 82 -1.62 -9.24 11.36
C ALA A 82 -2.98 -8.53 11.33
N ASN A 83 -3.30 -7.70 12.32
CA ASN A 83 -4.62 -7.07 12.38
C ASN A 83 -4.69 -5.81 11.51
N ALA A 84 -5.72 -5.68 10.66
CA ALA A 84 -5.96 -4.49 9.84
C ALA A 84 -7.45 -4.16 9.73
N ALA A 85 -8.09 -3.83 10.87
CA ALA A 85 -9.50 -3.45 10.90
C ALA A 85 -9.78 -2.27 9.95
N PRO A 86 -10.94 -2.21 9.25
CA PRO A 86 -11.24 -1.10 8.34
C PRO A 86 -11.12 0.28 9.00
N VAL A 87 -11.58 0.39 10.25
CA VAL A 87 -11.48 1.64 11.03
C VAL A 87 -10.04 2.06 11.32
N SER A 88 -9.11 1.11 11.50
CA SER A 88 -7.70 1.44 11.76
C SER A 88 -7.00 1.95 10.50
N VAL A 89 -7.37 1.46 9.31
CA VAL A 89 -6.83 1.96 8.04
C VAL A 89 -7.28 3.38 7.75
N VAL A 90 -8.56 3.70 8.03
CA VAL A 90 -9.05 5.08 7.92
C VAL A 90 -8.31 5.99 8.90
N ALA A 91 -8.11 5.54 10.15
CA ALA A 91 -7.35 6.29 11.14
C ALA A 91 -5.89 6.54 10.69
N GLU A 92 -5.23 5.54 10.11
CA GLU A 92 -3.85 5.65 9.60
C GLU A 92 -3.74 6.72 8.50
N TYR A 93 -4.72 6.78 7.60
CA TYR A 93 -4.77 7.83 6.57
C TYR A 93 -4.89 9.23 7.20
N LEU A 94 -5.75 9.39 8.22
CA LEU A 94 -5.91 10.69 8.91
C LEU A 94 -4.64 11.10 9.67
N VAL A 95 -4.01 10.16 10.37
CA VAL A 95 -2.75 10.39 11.08
C VAL A 95 -1.66 10.83 10.09
N SER A 96 -1.53 10.11 8.96
CA SER A 96 -0.57 10.44 7.92
C SER A 96 -0.85 11.81 7.26
N ALA A 97 -2.12 12.15 7.05
CA ALA A 97 -2.50 13.43 6.46
C ALA A 97 -2.21 14.63 7.38
N MET A 98 -2.37 14.47 8.70
CA MET A 98 -2.06 15.52 9.67
C MET A 98 -0.56 15.63 9.95
N ALA A 99 0.18 14.52 9.87
CA ALA A 99 1.61 14.45 10.14
C ALA A 99 2.03 15.15 11.46
N ALA A 100 1.18 15.04 12.49
CA ALA A 100 1.39 15.72 13.75
C ALA A 100 2.64 15.19 14.46
N GLN A 101 3.52 16.09 14.90
CA GLN A 101 4.73 15.76 15.63
C GLN A 101 4.52 16.02 17.11
N CYS A 102 4.06 15.01 17.85
CA CYS A 102 3.58 15.13 19.24
C CYS A 102 4.70 15.05 20.29
N MET A 103 5.79 15.79 20.10
CA MET A 103 6.98 15.71 20.98
C MET A 103 6.75 16.35 22.35
N LEU A 104 5.88 17.36 22.45
CA LEU A 104 5.51 18.06 23.68
C LEU A 104 4.02 18.45 23.61
N TRP A 105 3.37 18.68 24.75
CA TRP A 105 1.94 19.03 24.78
C TRP A 105 1.58 20.18 23.84
N GLN A 106 2.38 21.25 23.78
CA GLN A 106 2.15 22.40 22.90
C GLN A 106 2.19 22.07 21.40
N THR A 107 2.82 20.94 21.01
CA THR A 107 2.97 20.54 19.61
C THR A 107 1.76 19.78 19.06
N SER A 108 0.94 19.19 19.94
CA SER A 108 -0.38 18.59 19.60
C SER A 108 -1.09 18.11 20.88
N PRO A 109 -1.91 18.94 21.56
CA PRO A 109 -2.70 18.58 22.75
C PRO A 109 -3.72 17.46 22.55
#